data_AF-A0A1A7KGW5-F1
#
_entry.id   AF-A0A1A7KGW5-F1
#
_cell.length_a   1.000
_cell.length_b   1.000
_cell.length_c   1.000
_cell.angle_alpha   90.00
_cell.angle_beta   90.00
_cell.angle_gamma   90.00
#
_symmetry.space_group_name_H-M   'P 1'
#
loop_
_entity.id
_entity.type
_entity.pdbx_description
1 polymer ?
#
loop_
_entity_poly.entity_id
_entity_poly.type
_entity_poly.pdbx_seq_one_letter_code
_entity_poly.pdbx_strand_id
1 'polypeptide(L)'
;MKKYFFVLILLIGFKSFAQESKVEAENLTKTEKAEFPGGDEVFTKEFLKMIHGYIDLRKYAVNGQFTFLFDVTTDGKVDNLKVLPKVKDSELFIDDMNFAIKRVKKKWKPAM
;
A
#
# COMPACT_ATOMS: atom_id res chain seq x y z
N MET A 1 46.82 51.67 -5.08
CA MET A 1 46.65 50.21 -4.88
C MET A 1 45.25 49.87 -4.32
N LYS A 2 44.16 50.28 -5.01
CA LYS A 2 42.77 50.06 -4.54
C LYS A 2 41.91 49.23 -5.51
N LYS A 3 42.45 48.79 -6.65
CA LYS A 3 41.69 48.04 -7.67
C LYS A 3 41.65 46.53 -7.46
N TYR A 4 42.51 45.98 -6.59
CA TYR A 4 42.55 44.54 -6.32
C TYR A 4 41.73 44.11 -5.10
N PHE A 5 41.20 45.06 -4.32
CA PHE A 5 40.41 44.74 -3.13
C PHE A 5 39.05 44.12 -3.47
N PHE A 6 38.51 44.44 -4.66
CA PHE A 6 37.20 43.94 -5.09
C PHE A 6 37.22 42.47 -5.53
N VAL A 7 38.39 41.94 -5.92
CA VAL A 7 38.51 40.54 -6.38
C VAL A 7 38.55 39.55 -5.22
N LEU A 8 38.97 40.00 -4.02
CA LEU A 8 39.07 39.11 -2.85
C LEU A 8 37.71 38.76 -2.22
N ILE A 9 36.66 39.56 -2.47
CA ILE A 9 35.31 39.35 -1.93
C ILE A 9 34.54 38.28 -2.72
N LEU A 10 34.92 38.01 -3.98
CA LEU A 10 34.25 37.04 -4.85
C LEU A 10 34.56 35.57 -4.51
N LEU A 11 35.60 35.29 -3.72
CA LEU A 11 35.97 33.93 -3.33
C LEU A 11 35.35 33.45 -2.01
N ILE A 12 34.70 34.34 -1.24
CA ILE A 12 34.15 34.02 0.09
C ILE A 12 32.65 33.66 0.00
N GLY A 13 32.00 33.89 -1.13
CA GLY A 13 30.54 33.81 -1.29
C GLY A 13 29.92 32.41 -1.46
N PHE A 14 30.69 31.32 -1.57
CA PHE A 14 30.14 29.99 -1.92
C PHE A 14 29.90 29.03 -0.74
N LYS A 15 30.04 29.44 0.52
CA LYS A 15 29.97 28.51 1.67
C LYS A 15 28.69 28.59 2.53
N SER A 16 27.69 29.42 2.19
CA SER A 16 26.56 29.68 3.10
C SER A 16 25.17 29.37 2.55
N PHE A 17 25.04 28.37 1.68
CA PHE A 17 23.74 27.72 1.43
C PHE A 17 23.83 26.20 1.55
N ALA A 18 24.52 25.73 2.58
CA ALA A 18 24.27 24.39 3.12
C ALA A 18 23.50 24.60 4.41
N GLN A 19 22.17 24.74 4.31
CA GLN A 19 21.32 24.47 5.45
C GLN A 19 21.53 23.00 5.77
N GLU A 20 22.42 22.72 6.72
CA GLU A 20 22.47 21.42 7.38
C GLU A 20 21.11 21.30 8.07
N SER A 21 20.18 20.60 7.42
CA SER A 21 18.96 20.18 8.08
C SER A 21 19.44 19.38 9.28
N LYS A 22 19.34 19.96 10.48
CA LYS A 22 19.21 19.16 11.68
C LYS A 22 17.98 18.30 11.41
N VAL A 23 18.23 17.08 10.92
CA VAL A 23 17.29 15.99 11.07
C VAL A 23 17.24 15.84 12.58
N GLU A 24 16.32 16.58 13.19
CA GLU A 24 15.76 16.19 14.46
C GLU A 24 15.46 14.70 14.27
N ALA A 25 16.19 13.86 15.00
CA ALA A 25 15.90 12.45 15.04
C ALA A 25 14.52 12.37 15.71
N GLU A 26 13.48 12.62 14.92
CA GLU A 26 12.14 12.14 15.17
C GLU A 26 12.38 10.71 15.61
N ASN A 27 11.87 10.36 16.80
CA ASN A 27 11.78 8.95 17.20
C ASN A 27 11.24 8.22 15.98
N LEU A 28 12.09 7.50 15.26
CA LEU A 28 11.71 6.72 14.10
C LEU A 28 10.84 5.62 14.68
N THR A 29 9.54 5.91 14.84
CA THR A 29 8.53 4.92 15.14
C THR A 29 8.65 3.92 14.03
N LYS A 30 9.24 2.76 14.36
CA LYS A 30 9.46 1.67 13.43
C LYS A 30 8.09 1.27 12.90
N THR A 31 7.77 1.71 11.69
CA THR A 31 6.51 1.36 11.06
C THR A 31 6.61 -0.06 10.54
N GLU A 32 5.67 -0.91 10.95
CA GLU A 32 5.55 -2.28 10.47
C GLU A 32 4.33 -2.38 9.55
N LYS A 33 4.49 -3.06 8.40
CA LYS A 33 3.37 -3.29 7.48
C LYS A 33 2.45 -4.37 8.06
N ALA A 34 1.20 -4.37 7.59
CA ALA A 34 0.31 -5.49 7.87
C ALA A 34 0.83 -6.76 7.17
N GLU A 35 0.73 -7.91 7.85
CA GLU A 35 1.26 -9.18 7.37
C GLU A 35 0.23 -10.30 7.54
N PHE A 36 0.02 -11.10 6.50
CA PHE A 36 -0.79 -12.30 6.61
C PHE A 36 0.04 -13.47 7.16
N PRO A 37 -0.51 -14.35 8.02
CA PRO A 37 0.20 -15.53 8.49
C PRO A 37 0.61 -16.44 7.33
N GLY A 38 1.92 -16.53 7.09
CA GLY A 38 2.51 -17.27 5.97
C GLY A 38 2.77 -16.44 4.71
N GLY A 39 2.51 -15.13 4.75
CA GLY A 39 2.78 -14.18 3.67
C GLY A 39 1.68 -14.10 2.61
N ASP A 40 1.89 -13.17 1.66
CA ASP A 40 0.89 -12.76 0.67
C ASP A 40 0.50 -13.89 -0.31
N GLU A 41 1.43 -14.79 -0.63
CA GLU A 41 1.14 -15.95 -1.48
C GLU A 41 0.15 -16.91 -0.83
N VAL A 42 0.28 -17.12 0.48
CA VAL A 42 -0.63 -17.99 1.25
C VAL A 42 -2.00 -17.33 1.32
N PHE A 43 -2.06 -16.03 1.57
CA PHE A 43 -3.32 -15.28 1.50
C PHE A 43 -4.00 -15.44 0.13
N THR A 44 -3.24 -15.24 -0.95
CA THR A 44 -3.73 -15.34 -2.32
C THR A 44 -4.34 -16.71 -2.59
N LYS A 45 -3.64 -17.79 -2.20
CA LYS A 45 -4.15 -19.17 -2.36
C LYS A 45 -5.42 -19.40 -1.54
N GLU A 46 -5.48 -18.92 -0.30
CA GLU A 46 -6.68 -19.06 0.54
C GLU A 46 -7.87 -18.27 0.00
N PHE A 47 -7.64 -17.04 -0.45
CA PHE A 47 -8.69 -16.20 -1.01
C PHE A 47 -9.24 -16.80 -2.32
N LEU A 48 -8.36 -17.25 -3.23
CA LEU A 48 -8.77 -17.96 -4.44
C LEU A 48 -9.55 -19.23 -4.14
N LYS A 49 -9.16 -19.98 -3.09
CA LYS A 49 -9.94 -21.14 -2.63
C LYS A 49 -11.35 -20.75 -2.18
N MET A 50 -11.50 -19.62 -1.47
CA MET A 50 -12.82 -19.12 -1.09
C MET A 50 -13.63 -18.69 -2.31
N ILE A 51 -13.03 -18.01 -3.28
CA ILE A 51 -13.69 -17.65 -4.53
C ILE A 51 -14.22 -18.90 -5.24
N HIS A 52 -13.36 -19.89 -5.52
CA HIS A 52 -13.78 -21.12 -6.22
C HIS A 52 -14.79 -21.96 -5.42
N GLY A 53 -14.76 -21.88 -4.09
CA GLY A 53 -15.64 -22.67 -3.22
C GLY A 53 -17.04 -22.09 -3.08
N TYR A 54 -17.20 -20.77 -3.21
CA TYR A 54 -18.48 -20.09 -2.94
C TYR A 54 -19.07 -19.37 -4.17
N ILE A 55 -18.26 -19.06 -5.16
CA ILE A 55 -18.65 -18.20 -6.28
C ILE A 55 -18.59 -18.99 -7.60
N ASP A 56 -19.68 -18.98 -8.37
CA ASP A 56 -19.69 -19.56 -9.71
C ASP A 56 -19.19 -18.54 -10.73
N LEU A 57 -17.88 -18.57 -10.99
CA LEU A 57 -17.21 -17.65 -11.91
C LEU A 57 -17.76 -17.70 -13.34
N ARG A 58 -18.44 -18.79 -13.75
CA ARG A 58 -19.03 -18.92 -15.09
C ARG A 58 -20.20 -17.97 -15.32
N LYS A 59 -20.78 -17.40 -14.26
CA LYS A 59 -21.86 -16.41 -14.34
C LYS A 59 -21.36 -15.02 -14.72
N TYR A 60 -20.05 -14.80 -14.72
CA TYR A 60 -19.45 -13.50 -15.00
C TYR A 60 -18.67 -13.54 -16.31
N ALA A 61 -18.90 -12.56 -17.18
CA ALA A 61 -18.09 -12.33 -18.38
C ALA A 61 -16.86 -11.46 -18.08
N VAL A 62 -16.28 -11.60 -16.89
CA VAL A 62 -15.11 -10.83 -16.46
C VAL A 62 -13.85 -11.49 -16.99
N ASN A 63 -13.21 -10.86 -17.97
CA ASN A 63 -11.98 -11.34 -18.60
C ASN A 63 -10.87 -10.31 -18.39
N GLY A 64 -9.78 -10.70 -17.74
CA GLY A 64 -8.62 -9.84 -17.53
C GLY A 64 -8.06 -9.93 -16.11
N GLN A 65 -7.09 -9.06 -15.85
CA GLN A 65 -6.46 -8.95 -14.54
C GLN A 65 -7.24 -7.96 -13.66
N PHE A 66 -7.60 -8.44 -12.47
CA PHE A 66 -8.20 -7.60 -11.43
C PHE A 66 -7.23 -7.43 -10.26
N THR A 67 -7.26 -6.26 -9.66
CA THR A 67 -6.54 -5.92 -8.43
C THR A 67 -7.55 -5.73 -7.31
N PHE A 68 -7.32 -6.44 -6.21
CA PHE A 68 -8.09 -6.34 -4.99
C PHE A 68 -7.31 -5.48 -3.99
N LEU A 69 -7.91 -4.36 -3.58
CA LEU A 69 -7.36 -3.46 -2.58
C LEU A 69 -8.26 -3.51 -1.36
N PHE A 70 -7.70 -3.64 -0.18
CA PHE A 70 -8.48 -3.72 1.05
C PHE A 70 -7.67 -3.17 2.22
N ASP A 71 -8.38 -2.80 3.27
CA ASP A 71 -7.79 -2.29 4.51
C ASP A 71 -7.68 -3.44 5.52
N VAL A 72 -6.59 -3.45 6.28
CA VAL A 72 -6.44 -4.32 7.45
C VAL A 72 -6.70 -3.49 8.69
N THR A 73 -7.74 -3.85 9.43
CA THR A 73 -8.14 -3.18 10.68
C THR A 73 -7.19 -3.52 11.83
N THR A 74 -7.25 -2.74 12.91
CA THR A 74 -6.45 -2.96 14.13
C THR A 74 -6.75 -4.28 14.84
N ASP A 75 -7.89 -4.93 14.55
CA ASP A 75 -8.22 -6.27 15.05
C ASP A 75 -7.86 -7.41 14.06
N GLY A 76 -7.15 -7.08 12.98
CA GLY A 76 -6.62 -8.03 12.00
C GLY A 76 -7.64 -8.54 10.99
N LYS A 77 -8.79 -7.84 10.84
CA LYS A 77 -9.80 -8.16 9.83
C LYS A 77 -9.57 -7.37 8.56
N VAL A 78 -10.18 -7.85 7.48
CA VAL A 78 -10.21 -7.16 6.20
C VAL A 78 -11.50 -6.36 6.07
N ASP A 79 -11.38 -5.11 5.62
CA ASP A 79 -12.52 -4.24 5.31
C ASP A 79 -12.27 -3.41 4.04
N ASN A 80 -13.28 -2.68 3.58
CA ASN A 80 -13.21 -1.73 2.46
C ASN A 80 -12.64 -2.31 1.15
N LEU A 81 -12.99 -3.57 0.81
CA LEU A 81 -12.53 -4.19 -0.42
C LEU A 81 -12.98 -3.38 -1.65
N LYS A 82 -12.00 -3.00 -2.48
CA LYS A 82 -12.16 -2.37 -3.77
C LYS A 82 -11.60 -3.30 -4.84
N VAL A 83 -12.33 -3.44 -5.93
CA VAL A 83 -11.94 -4.24 -7.08
C VAL A 83 -11.67 -3.31 -8.25
N LEU A 84 -10.48 -3.40 -8.84
CA LEU A 84 -10.05 -2.58 -9.97
C LEU A 84 -9.60 -3.47 -11.14
N PRO A 85 -9.85 -3.08 -12.41
CA PRO A 85 -10.68 -1.94 -12.81
C PRO A 85 -12.16 -2.19 -12.49
N LYS A 86 -12.92 -1.11 -12.30
CA LYS A 86 -14.38 -1.20 -12.28
C LYS A 86 -14.84 -1.44 -13.71
N VAL A 87 -15.54 -2.54 -13.94
CA VAL A 87 -16.13 -2.86 -15.25
C VAL A 87 -17.64 -2.72 -15.18
N LYS A 88 -18.28 -2.52 -16.34
CA LYS A 88 -19.73 -2.39 -16.41
C LYS A 88 -20.41 -3.65 -15.85
N ASP A 89 -21.51 -3.47 -15.12
CA ASP A 89 -22.34 -4.54 -14.57
C ASP A 89 -21.55 -5.49 -13.63
N SER A 90 -20.59 -4.95 -12.87
CA SER A 90 -19.70 -5.71 -11.97
C SER A 90 -20.10 -5.71 -10.50
N GLU A 91 -21.22 -5.09 -10.15
CA GLU A 91 -21.68 -4.90 -8.78
C GLU A 91 -21.84 -6.25 -8.06
N LEU A 92 -22.52 -7.21 -8.70
CA LEU A 92 -22.70 -8.54 -8.13
C LEU A 92 -21.37 -9.30 -7.97
N PHE A 93 -20.47 -9.16 -8.94
CA PHE A 93 -19.12 -9.73 -8.83
C PHE A 93 -18.37 -9.14 -7.64
N ILE A 94 -18.42 -7.82 -7.45
CA ILE A 94 -17.78 -7.13 -6.33
C ILE A 94 -18.37 -7.58 -4.99
N ASP A 95 -19.68 -7.75 -4.90
CA ASP A 95 -20.36 -8.25 -3.69
C ASP A 95 -19.94 -9.69 -3.36
N ASP A 96 -19.81 -10.55 -4.39
CA ASP A 96 -19.31 -11.91 -4.24
C ASP A 96 -17.85 -11.95 -3.79
N MET A 97 -17.00 -11.07 -4.30
CA MET A 97 -15.60 -10.95 -3.85
C MET A 97 -15.52 -10.45 -2.40
N ASN A 98 -16.40 -9.51 -2.02
CA ASN A 98 -16.56 -9.05 -0.65
C ASN A 98 -17.01 -10.18 0.30
N PHE A 99 -17.89 -11.06 -0.18
CA PHE A 99 -18.30 -12.22 0.58
C PHE A 99 -17.15 -13.22 0.72
N ALA A 100 -16.47 -13.55 -0.38
CA ALA A 100 -15.40 -14.55 -0.41
C ALA A 100 -14.20 -14.15 0.47
N ILE A 101 -13.79 -12.87 0.47
CA ILE A 101 -12.65 -12.42 1.28
C ILE A 101 -12.93 -12.57 2.78
N LYS A 102 -14.18 -12.35 3.21
CA LYS A 102 -14.63 -12.53 4.59
C LYS A 102 -14.66 -14.00 5.03
N ARG A 103 -14.54 -14.96 4.11
CA ARG A 103 -14.46 -16.39 4.41
C ARG A 103 -13.04 -16.88 4.70
N VAL A 104 -12.02 -16.07 4.41
CA VAL A 104 -10.65 -16.34 4.85
C VAL A 104 -10.60 -16.21 6.37
N LYS A 105 -10.40 -17.33 7.07
CA LYS A 105 -10.57 -17.40 8.54
C LYS A 105 -9.38 -16.85 9.33
N LYS A 106 -8.19 -16.84 8.76
CA LYS A 106 -6.98 -16.34 9.42
C LYS A 106 -7.03 -14.82 9.49
N LYS A 107 -6.60 -14.28 10.63
CA LYS A 107 -6.47 -12.84 10.84
C LYS A 107 -5.10 -12.35 10.37
N TRP A 108 -5.06 -11.14 9.82
CA TRP A 108 -3.83 -10.43 9.54
C TRP A 108 -3.20 -9.91 10.83
N LYS A 109 -1.87 -9.83 10.87
CA LYS A 109 -1.17 -8.96 11.80
C LYS A 109 -1.34 -7.52 11.29
N PRO A 110 -1.95 -6.60 12.06
CA PRO A 110 -2.12 -5.21 11.64
C PRO A 110 -0.77 -4.50 11.52
N ALA A 111 -0.76 -3.40 10.76
CA ALA A 111 0.36 -2.48 10.73
C ALA A 111 0.54 -1.78 12.11
N MET A 112 1.78 -1.43 12.47
CA MET A 112 2.14 -0.73 13.70
C MET A 112 2.99 0.50 13.43
#